data_AF-A0A1G2H7N8-F1
#
_entry.id   AF-A0A1G2H7N8-F1
#
_cell.length_a   1.000
_cell.length_b   1.000
_cell.length_c   1.000
_cell.angle_alpha   90.00
_cell.angle_beta   90.00
_cell.angle_gamma   90.00
#
_symmetry.space_group_name_H-M   'P 1'
#
loop_
_entity.id
_entity.type
_entity.pdbx_description
1 polymer ?
#
loop_
_entity_poly.entity_id
_entity_poly.type
_entity_poly.pdbx_seq_one_letter_code
_entity_poly.pdbx_strand_id
1 'polypeptide(L)'
;MILPLVPVESFFDSVLAADIWPKSISRNEIFMYQLKLRKELKECLDGVFDSLPRPDIPLETAIAEGYITEEQVTKLYTALSDLLADDRDYKRLILYLPFELLPNKIRHHYEKKLQQALERFGKIYIDAWKNLLYTHDVRANFVNGDVLEVERRIGDLPRVVKAAHLIPKLVQNGLLTVEEVVALMENSDDEILKNSIAAALSVVANIGAKTRKQKINAIPMAITLASVQTELDKRFSQIESEDFGDIMPRRKAWLKKKSRQETIWYMGEHISMAIVEDGFSPEVAMTFLTHDAKSASRQSLIEGIGKAIEFIASADFRKAQVLYTQYEATLLNLWKNDPETRETLSKTFRRFRQLLIIRDEQLAELNIVIPKLAGPFSENLKFMKQEMDEIRAMAASIEQNPELFKLIYPTVLIFGSRLNGYGQQDADIDLGVCVRPRTSFAKRARLKELLKKTFTHEKIRADEIVEFWLEEKNGRLKVRDFAESDVSLGQSYWTHVLFGAAWEGNEDTVRELCEKLLAPYMIRTEERIEGRDARGLYLEALEQSTLQYRLMHNGYQRFFPPYGGIHTPHSGGIDGNSMFWDSGYRQLATKLFVSRVFLPEIPADFLKKS
;
A
#
# COMPACT_ATOMS: atom_id res chain seq x y z
N MET A 1 4.02 11.36 -28.24
CA MET A 1 2.98 10.43 -27.74
C MET A 1 2.69 10.87 -26.32
N ILE A 2 1.47 11.33 -26.05
CA ILE A 2 1.08 11.81 -24.71
C ILE A 2 0.90 10.56 -23.84
N LEU A 3 1.58 10.51 -22.69
CA LEU A 3 1.42 9.42 -21.74
C LEU A 3 -0.01 9.45 -21.16
N PRO A 4 -0.61 8.29 -20.85
CA PRO A 4 -1.93 8.26 -20.21
C PRO A 4 -1.95 9.09 -18.93
N LEU A 5 -3.01 9.87 -18.72
CA LEU A 5 -3.09 10.81 -17.60
C LEU A 5 -3.48 10.07 -16.32
N VAL A 6 -2.70 10.22 -15.24
CA VAL A 6 -3.14 9.86 -13.89
C VAL A 6 -3.50 11.15 -13.13
N PRO A 7 -4.79 11.48 -12.93
CA PRO A 7 -5.19 12.82 -12.46
C PRO A 7 -4.51 13.27 -11.17
N VAL A 8 -4.38 12.39 -10.16
CA VAL A 8 -3.75 12.74 -8.88
C VAL A 8 -2.27 13.13 -9.02
N GLU A 9 -1.58 12.66 -10.07
CA GLU A 9 -0.16 12.98 -10.29
C GLU A 9 0.04 14.43 -10.73
N SER A 10 -0.97 15.01 -11.39
CA SER A 10 -0.93 16.42 -11.78
C SER A 10 -0.84 17.38 -10.59
N PHE A 11 -1.25 16.96 -9.38
CA PHE A 11 -1.17 17.79 -8.17
C PHE A 11 0.26 18.07 -7.70
N PHE A 12 1.27 17.41 -8.27
CA PHE A 12 2.68 17.61 -7.92
C PHE A 12 3.47 18.40 -8.96
N ASP A 13 2.81 18.78 -10.06
CA ASP A 13 3.37 19.56 -11.14
C ASP A 13 2.39 20.67 -11.51
N SER A 14 2.73 21.91 -11.15
CA SER A 14 1.89 23.09 -11.44
C SER A 14 1.67 23.32 -12.92
N VAL A 15 2.61 22.93 -13.78
CA VAL A 15 2.47 23.06 -15.24
C VAL A 15 1.47 22.04 -15.74
N LEU A 16 1.61 20.78 -15.32
CA LEU A 16 0.67 19.72 -15.65
C LEU A 16 -0.74 20.01 -15.10
N ALA A 17 -0.84 20.51 -13.87
CA ALA A 17 -2.11 20.94 -13.28
C ALA A 17 -2.79 22.05 -14.09
N ALA A 18 -2.02 23.00 -14.62
CA ALA A 18 -2.57 24.09 -15.43
C ALA A 18 -3.10 23.63 -16.81
N ASP A 19 -2.58 22.52 -17.34
CA ASP A 19 -3.02 21.93 -18.62
C ASP A 19 -4.30 21.08 -18.45
N ILE A 20 -4.40 20.35 -17.34
CA ILE A 20 -5.50 19.41 -17.10
C ILE A 20 -6.72 20.08 -16.48
N TRP A 21 -6.49 20.95 -15.49
CA TRP A 21 -7.58 21.47 -14.67
C TRP A 21 -8.13 22.79 -15.23
N PRO A 22 -9.45 23.03 -15.12
CA PRO A 22 -10.07 24.29 -15.52
C PRO A 22 -9.35 25.48 -14.88
N LYS A 23 -9.28 26.61 -15.59
CA LYS A 23 -8.63 27.84 -15.10
C LYS A 23 -9.17 28.31 -13.74
N SER A 24 -10.45 28.04 -13.45
CA SER A 24 -11.07 28.34 -12.16
C SER A 24 -10.46 27.56 -10.99
N ILE A 25 -9.90 26.38 -11.26
CA ILE A 25 -9.20 25.53 -10.30
C ILE A 25 -7.70 25.82 -10.32
N SER A 26 -7.06 25.76 -11.48
CA SER A 26 -5.59 25.88 -11.61
C SER A 26 -5.03 27.26 -11.27
N ARG A 27 -5.87 28.31 -11.27
CA ARG A 27 -5.50 29.66 -10.80
C ARG A 27 -5.97 29.96 -9.38
N ASN A 28 -6.64 29.03 -8.72
CA ASN A 28 -7.11 29.24 -7.36
C ASN A 28 -5.93 29.22 -6.36
N GLU A 29 -5.76 30.29 -5.60
CA GLU A 29 -4.63 30.43 -4.66
C GLU A 29 -4.63 29.35 -3.57
N ILE A 30 -5.81 28.95 -3.09
CA ILE A 30 -5.96 27.91 -2.05
C ILE A 30 -5.57 26.54 -2.61
N PHE A 31 -5.93 26.24 -3.86
CA PHE A 31 -5.49 25.04 -4.57
C PHE A 31 -3.96 25.02 -4.72
N MET A 32 -3.39 26.09 -5.27
CA MET A 32 -1.95 26.20 -5.51
C MET A 32 -1.13 26.15 -4.22
N TYR A 33 -1.62 26.75 -3.14
CA TYR A 33 -1.00 26.68 -1.81
C TYR A 33 -0.93 25.24 -1.29
N GLN A 34 -2.02 24.46 -1.42
CA GLN A 34 -2.04 23.06 -1.01
C GLN A 34 -1.06 22.20 -1.83
N LEU A 35 -0.97 22.44 -3.15
CA LEU A 35 -0.01 21.74 -4.00
C LEU A 35 1.43 22.04 -3.56
N LYS A 36 1.71 23.32 -3.27
CA LYS A 36 3.02 23.78 -2.79
C LYS A 36 3.42 23.09 -1.49
N LEU A 37 2.57 23.13 -0.46
CA LEU A 37 2.86 22.50 0.84
C LEU A 37 3.21 21.02 0.70
N ARG A 38 2.46 20.29 -0.14
CA ARG A 38 2.70 18.87 -0.38
C ARG A 38 3.97 18.60 -1.15
N LYS A 39 4.24 19.38 -2.19
CA LYS A 39 5.47 19.27 -2.97
C LYS A 39 6.68 19.49 -2.07
N GLU A 40 6.67 20.55 -1.26
CA GLU A 40 7.74 20.86 -0.30
C GLU A 40 7.94 19.72 0.71
N LEU A 41 6.86 19.18 1.29
CA LEU A 41 6.97 18.04 2.21
C LEU A 41 7.50 16.79 1.49
N LYS A 42 7.03 16.48 0.29
CA LYS A 42 7.51 15.34 -0.49
C LYS A 42 9.00 15.46 -0.77
N GLU A 43 9.48 16.63 -1.19
CA GLU A 43 10.90 16.88 -1.44
C GLU A 43 11.74 16.73 -0.15
N CYS A 44 11.23 17.19 0.99
CA CYS A 44 11.88 16.98 2.29
C CYS A 44 11.94 15.50 2.68
N LEU A 45 10.86 14.74 2.48
CA LEU A 45 10.80 13.31 2.76
C LEU A 45 11.75 12.52 1.86
N ASP A 46 11.80 12.83 0.55
CA ASP A 46 12.73 12.19 -0.38
C ASP A 46 14.18 12.52 0.00
N GLY A 47 14.49 13.79 0.28
CA GLY A 47 15.83 14.21 0.68
C GLY A 47 16.33 13.55 1.97
N VAL A 48 15.45 13.26 2.93
CA VAL A 48 15.80 12.56 4.16
C VAL A 48 15.83 11.04 3.95
N PHE A 49 14.73 10.43 3.50
CA PHE A 49 14.61 8.97 3.41
C PHE A 49 15.57 8.34 2.41
N ASP A 50 15.81 8.98 1.27
CA ASP A 50 16.71 8.43 0.24
C ASP A 50 18.20 8.53 0.64
N SER A 51 18.50 9.35 1.66
CA SER A 51 19.85 9.49 2.23
C SER A 51 20.13 8.46 3.32
N LEU A 52 19.12 7.76 3.84
CA LEU A 52 19.29 6.77 4.89
C LEU A 52 19.71 5.41 4.30
N PRO A 53 20.76 4.76 4.84
CA PRO A 53 21.15 3.44 4.35
C PRO A 53 20.15 2.35 4.75
N ARG A 54 19.33 2.58 5.79
CA ARG A 54 18.22 1.71 6.20
C ARG A 54 17.07 2.54 6.79
N PRO A 55 15.82 2.07 6.71
CA PRO A 55 14.67 2.85 7.15
C PRO A 55 14.45 2.87 8.67
N ASP A 56 15.11 1.97 9.43
CA ASP A 56 15.01 1.84 10.88
C ASP A 56 16.03 2.68 11.66
N ILE A 57 16.82 3.51 10.98
CA ILE A 57 17.84 4.36 11.61
C ILE A 57 17.17 5.60 12.21
N PRO A 58 17.30 5.85 13.54
CA PRO A 58 16.82 7.08 14.16
C PRO A 58 17.49 8.32 13.55
N LEU A 59 16.75 9.42 13.41
CA LEU A 59 17.30 10.65 12.80
C LEU A 59 18.53 11.16 13.53
N GLU A 60 18.59 10.99 14.86
CA GLU A 60 19.71 11.41 15.69
C GLU A 60 20.99 10.67 15.31
N THR A 61 20.89 9.36 15.10
CA THR A 61 21.99 8.53 14.60
C THR A 61 22.35 8.94 13.18
N ALA A 62 21.37 9.21 12.32
CA ALA A 62 21.62 9.60 10.94
C ALA A 62 22.35 10.94 10.81
N ILE A 63 22.04 11.91 11.69
CA ILE A 63 22.77 13.19 11.79
C ILE A 63 24.20 12.93 12.30
N ALA A 64 24.37 12.13 13.35
CA ALA A 64 25.67 11.87 13.95
C ALA A 64 26.62 11.12 13.00
N GLU A 65 26.09 10.21 12.17
CA GLU A 65 26.83 9.48 11.14
C GLU A 65 26.98 10.27 9.82
N GLY A 66 26.37 11.46 9.73
CA GLY A 66 26.52 12.35 8.58
C GLY A 66 25.74 11.94 7.34
N TYR A 67 24.74 11.06 7.45
CA TYR A 67 23.85 10.72 6.33
C TYR A 67 22.92 11.88 5.97
N ILE A 68 22.53 12.68 6.97
CA ILE A 68 21.67 13.86 6.83
C ILE A 68 22.15 14.99 7.73
N THR A 69 21.70 16.22 7.47
CA THR A 69 22.06 17.41 8.26
C THR A 69 20.92 17.86 9.17
N GLU A 70 21.26 18.62 10.23
CA GLU A 70 20.25 19.27 11.09
C GLU A 70 19.33 20.21 10.30
N GLU A 71 19.84 20.84 9.23
CA GLU A 71 19.04 21.70 8.35
C GLU A 71 17.97 20.90 7.59
N GLN A 72 18.34 19.74 7.02
CA GLN A 72 17.38 18.86 6.33
C GLN A 72 16.27 18.42 7.28
N VAL A 73 16.64 18.01 8.50
CA VAL A 73 15.69 17.56 9.51
C VAL A 73 14.80 18.71 10.01
N THR A 74 15.36 19.91 10.17
CA THR A 74 14.59 21.13 10.52
C THR A 74 13.53 21.44 9.46
N LYS A 75 13.91 21.38 8.17
CA LYS A 75 12.99 21.59 7.04
C LYS A 75 11.88 20.54 7.02
N LEU A 76 12.23 19.27 7.23
CA LEU A 76 11.25 18.18 7.30
C LEU A 76 10.24 18.40 8.43
N TYR A 77 10.67 18.66 9.66
CA TYR A 77 9.75 18.88 10.78
C TYR A 77 8.89 20.14 10.61
N THR A 78 9.44 21.18 9.98
CA THR A 78 8.67 22.39 9.65
C THR A 78 7.57 22.06 8.64
N ALA A 79 7.90 21.40 7.54
CA ALA A 79 6.93 21.02 6.51
C ALA A 79 5.86 20.05 7.03
N LEU A 80 6.25 19.07 7.86
CA LEU A 80 5.31 18.17 8.54
C LEU A 80 4.36 18.95 9.46
N SER A 81 4.90 19.86 10.26
CA SER A 81 4.11 20.72 11.16
C SER A 81 3.13 21.60 10.40
N ASP A 82 3.58 22.22 9.31
CA ASP A 82 2.75 23.10 8.49
C ASP A 82 1.59 22.33 7.84
N LEU A 83 1.87 21.12 7.32
CA LEU A 83 0.81 20.28 6.75
C LEU A 83 -0.15 19.75 7.84
N LEU A 84 0.34 19.31 9.01
CA LEU A 84 -0.51 18.76 10.06
C LEU A 84 -1.35 19.83 10.79
N ALA A 85 -0.84 21.05 10.90
CA ALA A 85 -1.57 22.18 11.47
C ALA A 85 -2.70 22.69 10.56
N ASP A 86 -2.69 22.27 9.29
CA ASP A 86 -3.74 22.57 8.35
C ASP A 86 -4.94 21.63 8.60
N ASP A 87 -6.06 22.19 9.07
CA ASP A 87 -7.24 21.47 9.55
C ASP A 87 -8.03 20.69 8.46
N ARG A 88 -7.53 20.63 7.22
CA ARG A 88 -8.18 20.04 6.02
C ARG A 88 -7.88 18.55 5.80
N ASP A 89 -8.02 17.74 6.85
CA ASP A 89 -7.97 16.26 6.83
C ASP A 89 -6.57 15.58 6.86
N TYR A 90 -5.48 16.32 7.13
CA TYR A 90 -4.13 15.73 7.11
C TYR A 90 -3.73 14.99 8.38
N LYS A 91 -4.54 15.08 9.44
CA LYS A 91 -4.25 14.49 10.76
C LYS A 91 -3.94 12.99 10.66
N ARG A 92 -4.57 12.27 9.74
CA ARG A 92 -4.36 10.82 9.51
C ARG A 92 -2.94 10.45 9.06
N LEU A 93 -2.15 11.39 8.55
CA LEU A 93 -0.74 11.17 8.18
C LEU A 93 0.07 10.59 9.36
N ILE A 94 -0.22 11.00 10.60
CA ILE A 94 0.53 10.55 11.78
C ILE A 94 0.47 9.03 12.00
N LEU A 95 -0.57 8.36 11.50
CA LEU A 95 -0.70 6.91 11.58
C LEU A 95 0.41 6.20 10.83
N TYR A 96 0.96 6.83 9.79
CA TYR A 96 1.92 6.25 8.87
C TYR A 96 3.35 6.78 9.05
N LEU A 97 3.56 7.87 9.80
CA LEU A 97 4.91 8.43 10.01
C LEU A 97 5.84 7.39 10.66
N PRO A 98 7.07 7.18 10.13
CA PRO A 98 8.06 6.31 10.76
C PRO A 98 8.28 6.69 12.23
N PHE A 99 8.48 5.69 13.09
CA PHE A 99 8.67 5.95 14.51
C PHE A 99 10.00 6.63 14.81
N GLU A 100 10.95 6.49 13.89
CA GLU A 100 12.24 7.15 13.85
C GLU A 100 12.13 8.67 13.66
N LEU A 101 10.95 9.17 13.22
CA LEU A 101 10.64 10.60 13.16
C LEU A 101 9.93 11.12 14.42
N LEU A 102 9.65 10.27 15.41
CA LEU A 102 9.02 10.77 16.63
C LEU A 102 10.05 11.51 17.48
N PRO A 103 9.75 12.72 17.96
CA PRO A 103 10.67 13.44 18.82
C PRO A 103 10.85 12.68 20.14
N ASN A 104 12.09 12.43 20.52
CA ASN A 104 12.45 11.80 21.78
C ASN A 104 12.77 12.87 22.85
N LYS A 105 12.52 12.56 24.13
CA LYS A 105 12.86 13.40 25.28
C LYS A 105 14.37 13.52 25.56
N ILE A 106 15.22 12.73 24.90
CA ILE A 106 16.67 12.82 25.06
C ILE A 106 17.15 14.17 24.54
N ARG A 107 17.70 15.01 25.44
CA ARG A 107 18.21 16.33 25.10
C ARG A 107 19.57 16.20 24.42
N HIS A 108 19.59 16.32 23.11
CA HIS A 108 20.82 16.51 22.35
C HIS A 108 21.15 18.00 22.20
N HIS A 109 22.43 18.33 22.02
CA HIS A 109 22.89 19.68 21.75
C HIS A 109 22.67 20.09 20.29
N TYR A 110 21.41 20.02 19.83
CA TYR A 110 21.01 20.50 18.50
C TYR A 110 21.08 22.02 18.40
N GLU A 111 21.19 22.51 17.16
CA GLU A 111 20.93 23.90 16.84
C GLU A 111 19.55 24.33 17.32
N LYS A 112 19.45 25.58 17.79
CA LYS A 112 18.21 26.16 18.32
C LYS A 112 17.02 26.03 17.35
N LYS A 113 17.28 26.12 16.04
CA LYS A 113 16.23 25.99 15.01
C LYS A 113 15.64 24.58 14.97
N LEU A 114 16.47 23.55 15.04
CA LEU A 114 16.02 22.17 15.07
C LEU A 114 15.24 21.87 16.35
N GLN A 115 15.69 22.35 17.51
CA GLN A 115 14.96 22.21 18.78
C GLN A 115 13.56 22.82 18.69
N GLN A 116 13.43 24.03 18.15
CA GLN A 116 12.14 24.70 17.98
C GLN A 116 11.22 23.94 17.00
N ALA A 117 11.77 23.41 15.91
CA ALA A 117 11.00 22.61 14.96
C ALA A 117 10.50 21.29 15.57
N LEU A 118 11.34 20.60 16.35
CA LEU A 118 10.99 19.38 17.09
C LEU A 118 9.89 19.62 18.13
N GLU A 119 10.01 20.68 18.94
CA GLU A 119 9.00 21.04 19.95
C GLU A 119 7.65 21.36 19.30
N ARG A 120 7.67 22.16 18.23
CA ARG A 120 6.47 22.50 17.46
C ARG A 120 5.82 21.25 16.87
N PHE A 121 6.61 20.40 16.23
CA PHE A 121 6.12 19.16 15.63
C PHE A 121 5.53 18.21 16.68
N GLY A 122 6.22 17.99 17.80
CA GLY A 122 5.75 17.13 18.88
C GLY A 122 4.38 17.56 19.44
N LYS A 123 4.18 18.86 19.62
CA LYS A 123 2.87 19.41 20.03
C LYS A 123 1.79 19.12 18.98
N ILE A 124 2.03 19.48 17.72
CA ILE A 124 1.06 19.30 16.63
C ILE A 124 0.74 17.82 16.41
N TYR A 125 1.74 16.94 16.51
CA TYR A 125 1.56 15.49 16.43
C TYR A 125 0.60 14.99 17.50
N ILE A 126 0.81 15.39 18.77
CA ILE A 126 -0.04 14.95 19.88
C ILE A 126 -1.46 15.53 19.76
N ASP A 127 -1.61 16.76 19.30
CA ASP A 127 -2.93 17.35 19.02
C ASP A 127 -3.65 16.59 17.90
N ALA A 128 -2.96 16.23 16.82
CA ALA A 128 -3.50 15.39 15.75
C ALA A 128 -3.86 13.98 16.27
N TRP A 129 -3.01 13.38 17.11
CA TRP A 129 -3.25 12.07 17.72
C TRP A 129 -4.51 12.06 18.58
N LYS A 130 -4.68 13.05 19.45
CA LYS A 130 -5.90 13.20 20.29
C LYS A 130 -7.17 13.30 19.44
N ASN A 131 -7.12 14.06 18.34
CA ASN A 131 -8.25 14.18 17.42
C ASN A 131 -8.64 12.84 16.77
N LEU A 132 -7.65 11.99 16.46
CA LEU A 132 -7.90 10.68 15.86
C LEU A 132 -8.39 9.62 16.86
N LEU A 133 -8.40 9.90 18.17
CA LEU A 133 -8.94 8.97 19.16
C LEU A 133 -10.46 8.76 19.01
N TYR A 134 -11.15 9.68 18.33
CA TYR A 134 -12.58 9.60 18.03
C TYR A 134 -12.88 8.93 16.69
N THR A 135 -11.87 8.38 15.99
CA THR A 135 -12.04 7.73 14.69
C THR A 135 -12.04 6.22 14.84
N HIS A 136 -13.08 5.56 14.33
CA HIS A 136 -13.25 4.11 14.36
C HIS A 136 -12.92 3.49 13.00
N ASP A 137 -11.74 2.89 12.91
CA ASP A 137 -11.30 2.23 11.69
C ASP A 137 -11.67 0.74 11.68
N VAL A 138 -11.91 0.19 10.48
CA VAL A 138 -12.05 -1.26 10.30
C VAL A 138 -10.73 -1.94 10.60
N ARG A 139 -10.70 -2.87 11.57
CA ARG A 139 -9.48 -3.56 12.01
C ARG A 139 -8.76 -4.28 10.87
N ALA A 140 -9.51 -4.92 9.97
CA ALA A 140 -8.95 -5.69 8.86
C ALA A 140 -8.04 -4.85 7.94
N ASN A 141 -8.35 -3.56 7.75
CA ASN A 141 -7.52 -2.63 6.97
C ASN A 141 -6.06 -2.57 7.45
N PHE A 142 -5.82 -2.75 8.75
CA PHE A 142 -4.48 -2.68 9.35
C PHE A 142 -3.88 -4.04 9.66
N VAL A 143 -4.65 -5.13 9.58
CA VAL A 143 -4.14 -6.49 9.82
C VAL A 143 -3.65 -7.12 8.53
N ASN A 144 -4.50 -7.15 7.51
CA ASN A 144 -4.21 -7.83 6.25
C ASN A 144 -4.47 -6.94 5.02
N GLY A 145 -4.92 -5.71 5.22
CA GLY A 145 -5.26 -4.76 4.16
C GLY A 145 -6.54 -5.11 3.41
N ASP A 146 -7.21 -6.20 3.75
CA ASP A 146 -8.22 -6.81 2.90
C ASP A 146 -9.56 -6.95 3.61
N VAL A 147 -10.55 -6.22 3.09
CA VAL A 147 -11.92 -6.10 3.60
C VAL A 147 -12.83 -6.86 2.65
N LEU A 148 -12.70 -8.19 2.64
CA LEU A 148 -13.38 -9.05 1.66
C LEU A 148 -14.88 -9.19 1.88
N GLU A 149 -15.58 -9.46 0.77
CA GLU A 149 -16.99 -9.87 0.72
C GLU A 149 -17.96 -8.88 1.40
N VAL A 150 -17.77 -7.58 1.18
CA VAL A 150 -18.70 -6.52 1.66
C VAL A 150 -20.17 -6.87 1.32
N GLU A 151 -20.37 -7.39 0.11
CA GLU A 151 -21.66 -7.77 -0.51
C GLU A 151 -22.43 -8.86 0.26
N ARG A 152 -21.77 -9.66 1.11
CA ARG A 152 -22.39 -10.78 1.86
C ARG A 152 -22.43 -10.55 3.37
N ARG A 153 -22.11 -9.35 3.83
CA ARG A 153 -22.01 -9.06 5.27
C ARG A 153 -23.40 -8.98 5.90
N ILE A 154 -23.53 -9.64 7.04
CA ILE A 154 -24.73 -9.58 7.89
C ILE A 154 -24.55 -8.54 9.01
N GLY A 155 -23.37 -7.90 9.14
CA GLY A 155 -23.09 -6.89 10.16
C GLY A 155 -21.80 -6.08 9.92
N ASP A 156 -21.55 -5.08 10.77
CA ASP A 156 -20.34 -4.24 10.73
C ASP A 156 -19.09 -5.04 11.09
N LEU A 157 -17.95 -4.67 10.50
CA LEU A 157 -16.68 -5.32 10.81
C LEU A 157 -16.15 -4.86 12.17
N PRO A 158 -15.33 -5.70 12.84
CA PRO A 158 -14.63 -5.28 14.06
C PRO A 158 -13.90 -3.96 13.84
N ARG A 159 -14.24 -2.96 14.68
CA ARG A 159 -13.65 -1.63 14.67
C ARG A 159 -12.54 -1.53 15.72
N VAL A 160 -11.59 -0.62 15.49
CA VAL A 160 -10.54 -0.24 16.43
C VAL A 160 -10.32 1.26 16.35
N VAL A 161 -9.78 1.86 17.42
CA VAL A 161 -9.20 3.21 17.35
C VAL A 161 -7.73 3.06 17.00
N LYS A 162 -7.39 3.20 15.72
CA LYS A 162 -6.02 2.92 15.27
C LYS A 162 -4.98 3.87 15.89
N ALA A 163 -5.36 5.11 16.18
CA ALA A 163 -4.50 6.05 16.88
C ALA A 163 -4.11 5.54 18.29
N ALA A 164 -5.02 4.88 19.01
CA ALA A 164 -4.71 4.30 20.32
C ALA A 164 -3.65 3.18 20.21
N HIS A 165 -3.61 2.45 19.09
CA HIS A 165 -2.58 1.43 18.88
C HIS A 165 -1.16 2.03 18.85
N LEU A 166 -0.96 3.33 18.58
CA LEU A 166 0.35 3.99 18.59
C LEU A 166 0.92 4.27 19.99
N ILE A 167 0.09 4.19 21.04
CA ILE A 167 0.47 4.41 22.44
C ILE A 167 1.82 3.78 22.82
N PRO A 168 2.15 2.53 22.44
CA PRO A 168 3.41 1.92 22.88
C PRO A 168 4.64 2.68 22.40
N LYS A 169 4.59 3.25 21.19
CA LYS A 169 5.67 4.07 20.64
C LYS A 169 5.67 5.50 21.17
N LEU A 170 4.50 6.05 21.49
CA LEU A 170 4.40 7.37 22.11
C LEU A 170 4.93 7.37 23.55
N VAL A 171 4.63 6.32 24.32
CA VAL A 171 5.21 6.11 25.66
C VAL A 171 6.72 5.86 25.56
N GLN A 172 7.17 5.02 24.62
CA GLN A 172 8.60 4.74 24.41
C GLN A 172 9.42 6.02 24.11
N ASN A 173 8.87 6.94 23.31
CA ASN A 173 9.52 8.22 22.99
C ASN A 173 9.26 9.32 24.03
N GLY A 174 8.48 9.01 25.08
CA GLY A 174 8.16 9.94 26.15
C GLY A 174 7.16 11.03 25.78
N LEU A 175 6.43 10.91 24.67
CA LEU A 175 5.38 11.84 24.29
C LEU A 175 4.09 11.67 25.11
N LEU A 176 3.91 10.49 25.72
CA LEU A 176 2.87 10.20 26.70
C LEU A 176 3.47 9.49 27.91
N THR A 177 2.84 9.66 29.08
CA THR A 177 3.09 8.79 30.24
C THR A 177 2.05 7.69 30.33
N VAL A 178 2.34 6.63 31.10
CA VAL A 178 1.37 5.54 31.30
C VAL A 178 0.15 6.04 32.07
N GLU A 179 0.35 6.96 33.02
CA GLU A 179 -0.71 7.57 33.81
C GLU A 179 -1.68 8.38 32.94
N GLU A 180 -1.16 9.15 31.98
CA GLU A 180 -1.99 9.89 31.01
C GLU A 180 -2.86 8.92 30.17
N VAL A 181 -2.31 7.77 29.78
CA VAL A 181 -3.03 6.76 29.00
C VAL A 181 -4.09 6.04 29.83
N VAL A 182 -3.79 5.70 31.08
CA VAL A 182 -4.76 5.09 32.00
C VAL A 182 -5.91 6.07 32.28
N ALA A 183 -5.60 7.34 32.55
CA ALA A 183 -6.61 8.37 32.74
C ALA A 183 -7.48 8.55 31.49
N LEU A 184 -6.90 8.48 30.29
CA LEU A 184 -7.67 8.53 29.04
C LEU A 184 -8.66 7.36 28.93
N MET A 185 -8.24 6.15 29.30
CA MET A 185 -9.10 4.96 29.29
C MET A 185 -10.24 5.04 30.32
N GLU A 186 -9.93 5.49 31.54
CA GLU A 186 -10.89 5.62 32.65
C GLU A 186 -11.94 6.71 32.39
N ASN A 187 -11.57 7.79 31.71
CA ASN A 187 -12.45 8.93 31.43
C ASN A 187 -13.21 8.82 30.10
N SER A 188 -13.03 7.74 29.34
CA SER A 188 -13.75 7.54 28.08
C SER A 188 -15.05 6.77 28.31
N ASP A 189 -16.10 7.09 27.55
CA ASP A 189 -17.32 6.26 27.44
C ASP A 189 -17.32 5.38 26.19
N ASP A 190 -16.29 5.51 25.33
CA ASP A 190 -16.15 4.76 24.09
C ASP A 190 -15.49 3.41 24.34
N GLU A 191 -16.28 2.33 24.32
CA GLU A 191 -15.79 0.97 24.53
C GLU A 191 -14.79 0.50 23.46
N ILE A 192 -14.88 0.99 22.21
CA ILE A 192 -13.91 0.64 21.16
C ILE A 192 -12.57 1.29 21.49
N LEU A 193 -12.58 2.54 21.97
CA LEU A 193 -11.38 3.24 22.43
C LEU A 193 -10.76 2.53 23.64
N LYS A 194 -11.55 2.20 24.67
CA LYS A 194 -11.06 1.48 25.86
C LYS A 194 -10.38 0.17 25.51
N ASN A 195 -11.02 -0.64 24.67
CA ASN A 195 -10.46 -1.92 24.23
C ASN A 195 -9.16 -1.73 23.44
N SER A 196 -9.09 -0.70 22.60
CA SER A 196 -7.88 -0.36 21.83
C SER A 196 -6.73 0.10 22.74
N ILE A 197 -7.03 0.89 23.79
CA ILE A 197 -6.05 1.32 24.80
C ILE A 197 -5.58 0.12 25.63
N ALA A 198 -6.48 -0.74 26.10
CA ALA A 198 -6.13 -1.93 26.88
C ALA A 198 -5.19 -2.88 26.11
N ALA A 199 -5.45 -3.08 24.82
CA ALA A 199 -4.56 -3.84 23.94
C ALA A 199 -3.17 -3.19 23.84
N ALA A 200 -3.11 -1.87 23.69
CA ALA A 200 -1.85 -1.13 23.63
C ALA A 200 -1.07 -1.16 24.96
N LEU A 201 -1.75 -1.01 26.10
CA LEU A 201 -1.13 -1.09 27.44
C LEU A 201 -0.53 -2.47 27.71
N SER A 202 -1.19 -3.54 27.24
CA SER A 202 -0.64 -4.90 27.32
C SER A 202 0.70 -5.04 26.58
N VAL A 203 0.87 -4.31 25.47
CA VAL A 203 2.14 -4.22 24.76
C VAL A 203 3.14 -3.36 25.52
N VAL A 204 2.75 -2.18 26.03
CA VAL A 204 3.60 -1.29 26.84
C VAL A 204 4.23 -2.04 28.01
N ALA A 205 3.44 -2.83 28.75
CA ALA A 205 3.92 -3.61 29.89
C ALA A 205 5.05 -4.60 29.55
N ASN A 206 5.18 -4.96 28.27
CA ASN A 206 6.19 -5.88 27.76
C ASN A 206 7.29 -5.18 26.94
N ILE A 207 7.14 -3.90 26.59
CA ILE A 207 8.18 -3.10 25.95
C ILE A 207 9.24 -2.80 27.01
N GLY A 208 10.38 -3.48 26.92
CA GLY A 208 11.51 -3.32 27.85
C GLY A 208 11.81 -4.59 28.67
N ALA A 209 10.87 -5.52 28.77
CA ALA A 209 11.21 -6.89 29.12
C ALA A 209 12.05 -7.43 27.98
N LYS A 210 13.34 -7.76 28.20
CA LYS A 210 14.19 -8.42 27.20
C LYS A 210 13.38 -9.57 26.64
N THR A 211 12.86 -9.43 25.42
CA THR A 211 11.98 -10.43 24.84
C THR A 211 12.83 -11.69 24.78
N ARG A 212 12.52 -12.64 25.65
CA ARG A 212 13.10 -13.98 25.60
C ARG A 212 12.80 -14.41 24.17
N LYS A 213 13.83 -14.48 23.30
CA LYS A 213 13.70 -14.86 21.88
C LYS A 213 12.64 -15.93 21.90
N GLN A 214 11.47 -15.63 21.32
CA GLN A 214 10.37 -16.59 21.31
C GLN A 214 11.04 -17.83 20.73
N LYS A 215 11.23 -18.86 21.54
CA LYS A 215 11.75 -20.12 21.05
C LYS A 215 10.64 -20.54 20.12
N ILE A 216 10.77 -20.21 18.83
CA ILE A 216 10.16 -20.97 17.77
C ILE A 216 10.49 -22.39 18.21
N ASN A 217 9.46 -23.18 18.50
CA ASN A 217 9.65 -24.55 18.93
C ASN A 217 10.47 -25.20 17.82
N ALA A 218 11.80 -25.17 17.99
CA ALA A 218 12.74 -25.56 16.98
C ALA A 218 12.42 -27.02 16.79
N ILE A 219 11.90 -27.37 15.63
CA ILE A 219 11.71 -28.76 15.30
C ILE A 219 13.14 -29.28 15.23
N PRO A 220 13.59 -30.15 16.14
CA PRO A 220 14.95 -30.69 16.11
C PRO A 220 15.00 -31.75 15.02
N MET A 221 14.76 -31.33 13.78
CA MET A 221 14.71 -32.17 12.59
C MET A 221 15.81 -31.70 11.65
N ALA A 222 16.65 -32.64 11.21
CA ALA A 222 17.58 -32.38 10.14
C ALA A 222 16.81 -31.91 8.89
N ILE A 223 17.16 -30.73 8.39
CA ILE A 223 16.54 -30.15 7.20
C ILE A 223 17.11 -30.85 5.98
N THR A 224 16.29 -31.68 5.34
CA THR A 224 16.60 -32.43 4.12
C THR A 224 15.42 -32.28 3.15
N LEU A 225 15.62 -32.59 1.86
CA LEU A 225 14.52 -32.59 0.90
C LEU A 225 13.35 -33.47 1.36
N ALA A 226 13.64 -34.68 1.83
CA ALA A 226 12.63 -35.65 2.27
C ALA A 226 11.83 -35.14 3.49
N SER A 227 12.51 -34.56 4.48
CA SER A 227 11.85 -34.04 5.68
C SER A 227 10.98 -32.81 5.38
N VAL A 228 11.45 -31.91 4.50
CA VAL A 228 10.67 -30.75 4.05
C VAL A 228 9.44 -31.17 3.23
N GLN A 229 9.60 -32.09 2.26
CA GLN A 229 8.47 -32.58 1.47
C GLN A 229 7.40 -33.26 2.30
N THR A 230 7.81 -34.10 3.26
CA THR A 230 6.89 -34.84 4.13
C THR A 230 6.03 -33.88 4.95
N GLU A 231 6.63 -32.84 5.52
CA GLU A 231 5.90 -31.85 6.33
C GLU A 231 4.98 -30.96 5.47
N LEU A 232 5.44 -30.56 4.27
CA LEU A 232 4.60 -29.81 3.32
C LEU A 232 3.39 -30.63 2.87
N ASP A 233 3.59 -31.89 2.48
CA ASP A 233 2.51 -32.78 2.02
C ASP A 233 1.47 -33.00 3.12
N LYS A 234 1.93 -33.22 4.36
CA LYS A 234 1.07 -33.35 5.54
C LYS A 234 0.21 -32.10 5.75
N ARG A 235 0.81 -30.91 5.73
CA ARG A 235 0.08 -29.65 5.95
C ARG A 235 -0.83 -29.29 4.79
N PHE A 236 -0.40 -29.52 3.54
CA PHE A 236 -1.25 -29.28 2.38
C PHE A 236 -2.47 -30.19 2.37
N SER A 237 -2.32 -31.44 2.79
CA SER A 237 -3.46 -32.36 2.96
C SER A 237 -4.44 -31.85 4.03
N GLN A 238 -3.93 -31.31 5.14
CA GLN A 238 -4.77 -30.69 6.18
C GLN A 238 -5.54 -29.47 5.63
N ILE A 239 -4.85 -28.57 4.90
CA ILE A 239 -5.47 -27.40 4.25
C ILE A 239 -6.55 -27.82 3.24
N GLU A 240 -6.32 -28.92 2.50
CA GLU A 240 -7.33 -29.41 1.56
C GLU A 240 -8.59 -29.92 2.24
N SER A 241 -8.44 -30.54 3.42
CA SER A 241 -9.54 -31.04 4.24
C SER A 241 -10.23 -29.97 5.10
N GLU A 242 -9.67 -28.75 5.18
CA GLU A 242 -10.20 -27.69 6.04
C GLU A 242 -11.60 -27.24 5.57
N ASP A 243 -12.52 -27.22 6.53
CA ASP A 243 -13.86 -26.68 6.34
C ASP A 243 -13.86 -25.19 6.69
N PHE A 244 -14.08 -24.37 5.67
CA PHE A 244 -14.16 -22.91 5.80
C PHE A 244 -15.61 -22.43 5.98
N GLY A 245 -16.56 -23.34 6.20
CA GLY A 245 -17.98 -23.04 6.30
C GLY A 245 -18.61 -22.62 4.97
N ASP A 246 -19.75 -21.93 5.05
CA ASP A 246 -20.51 -21.46 3.89
C ASP A 246 -19.90 -20.17 3.30
N ILE A 247 -18.80 -20.33 2.57
CA ILE A 247 -18.12 -19.24 1.83
C ILE A 247 -18.09 -19.52 0.33
N MET A 248 -17.87 -18.46 -0.47
CA MET A 248 -17.81 -18.58 -1.91
C MET A 248 -16.68 -19.52 -2.39
N PRO A 249 -16.87 -20.31 -3.47
CA PRO A 249 -15.82 -21.18 -4.00
C PRO A 249 -14.50 -20.45 -4.30
N ARG A 250 -14.58 -19.24 -4.88
CA ARG A 250 -13.41 -18.37 -5.15
C ARG A 250 -12.67 -18.00 -3.86
N ARG A 251 -13.41 -17.71 -2.79
CA ARG A 251 -12.88 -17.38 -1.46
C ARG A 251 -12.21 -18.59 -0.82
N LYS A 252 -12.84 -19.76 -0.89
CA LYS A 252 -12.27 -21.02 -0.41
C LYS A 252 -10.94 -21.34 -1.13
N ALA A 253 -10.91 -21.18 -2.44
CA ALA A 253 -9.68 -21.37 -3.23
C ALA A 253 -8.58 -20.38 -2.83
N TRP A 254 -8.92 -19.10 -2.60
CA TRP A 254 -7.96 -18.10 -2.12
C TRP A 254 -7.43 -18.45 -0.72
N LEU A 255 -8.30 -18.86 0.22
CA LEU A 255 -7.89 -19.21 1.58
C LEU A 255 -6.92 -20.38 1.58
N LYS A 256 -7.23 -21.43 0.81
CA LYS A 256 -6.32 -22.57 0.62
C LYS A 256 -4.99 -22.15 0.01
N LYS A 257 -5.00 -21.30 -1.02
CA LYS A 257 -3.76 -20.78 -1.64
C LYS A 257 -2.93 -20.00 -0.61
N LYS A 258 -3.56 -19.14 0.19
CA LYS A 258 -2.90 -18.36 1.25
C LYS A 258 -2.30 -19.27 2.33
N SER A 259 -3.06 -20.22 2.88
CA SER A 259 -2.56 -21.16 3.90
C SER A 259 -1.38 -22.00 3.40
N ARG A 260 -1.39 -22.38 2.10
CA ARG A 260 -0.25 -23.08 1.47
C ARG A 260 0.98 -22.18 1.40
N GLN A 261 0.82 -20.91 1.01
CA GLN A 261 1.92 -19.94 0.97
C GLN A 261 2.50 -19.68 2.38
N GLU A 262 1.65 -19.55 3.40
CA GLU A 262 2.09 -19.41 4.80
C GLU A 262 2.87 -20.64 5.28
N THR A 263 2.44 -21.83 4.87
CA THR A 263 3.16 -23.09 5.14
C THR A 263 4.53 -23.14 4.46
N ILE A 264 4.63 -22.72 3.19
CA ILE A 264 5.92 -22.63 2.46
C ILE A 264 6.85 -21.63 3.15
N TRP A 265 6.32 -20.47 3.54
CA TRP A 265 7.05 -19.41 4.24
C TRP A 265 7.56 -19.88 5.61
N TYR A 266 6.73 -20.63 6.35
CA TYR A 266 7.09 -21.25 7.63
C TYR A 266 8.23 -22.28 7.46
N MET A 267 8.16 -23.14 6.45
CA MET A 267 9.24 -24.07 6.14
C MET A 267 10.53 -23.34 5.71
N GLY A 268 10.40 -22.21 5.01
CA GLY A 268 11.51 -21.32 4.72
C GLY A 268 12.20 -20.79 5.99
N GLU A 269 11.47 -20.53 7.09
CA GLU A 269 12.10 -20.11 8.36
C GLU A 269 13.01 -21.17 8.94
N HIS A 270 12.57 -22.43 8.92
CA HIS A 270 13.38 -23.54 9.43
C HIS A 270 14.65 -23.75 8.58
N ILE A 271 14.52 -23.65 7.25
CA ILE A 271 15.68 -23.70 6.35
C ILE A 271 16.62 -22.53 6.64
N SER A 272 16.09 -21.32 6.80
CA SER A 272 16.87 -20.13 7.12
C SER A 272 17.64 -20.29 8.43
N MET A 273 17.01 -20.81 9.48
CA MET A 273 17.69 -21.07 10.76
C MET A 273 18.81 -22.10 10.59
N ALA A 274 18.56 -23.18 9.86
CA ALA A 274 19.58 -24.20 9.59
C ALA A 274 20.76 -23.64 8.78
N ILE A 275 20.54 -22.72 7.84
CA ILE A 275 21.63 -22.03 7.12
C ILE A 275 22.44 -21.16 8.09
N VAL A 276 21.78 -20.37 8.95
CA VAL A 276 22.45 -19.47 9.90
C VAL A 276 23.24 -20.23 10.98
N GLU A 277 22.80 -21.43 11.34
CA GLU A 277 23.46 -22.31 12.31
C GLU A 277 24.48 -23.27 11.66
N ASP A 278 24.86 -23.05 10.39
CA ASP A 278 25.76 -23.89 9.59
C ASP A 278 25.31 -25.37 9.46
N GLY A 279 24.03 -25.65 9.73
CA GLY A 279 23.41 -26.97 9.63
C GLY A 279 22.83 -27.31 8.25
N PHE A 280 22.89 -26.39 7.29
CA PHE A 280 22.41 -26.56 5.92
C PHE A 280 23.41 -25.97 4.93
N SER A 281 24.06 -26.83 4.14
CA SER A 281 25.12 -26.46 3.21
C SER A 281 24.59 -26.30 1.76
N PRO A 282 25.37 -25.67 0.85
CA PRO A 282 25.04 -25.62 -0.58
C PRO A 282 24.80 -27.00 -1.20
N GLU A 283 25.53 -28.05 -0.78
CA GLU A 283 25.35 -29.42 -1.28
C GLU A 283 23.97 -29.98 -0.91
N VAL A 284 23.49 -29.69 0.31
CA VAL A 284 22.13 -30.04 0.73
C VAL A 284 21.11 -29.29 -0.10
N ALA A 285 21.34 -27.99 -0.38
CA ALA A 285 20.46 -27.20 -1.24
C ALA A 285 20.37 -27.77 -2.66
N MET A 286 21.46 -28.29 -3.22
CA MET A 286 21.48 -28.90 -4.55
C MET A 286 20.53 -30.11 -4.66
N THR A 287 20.23 -30.80 -3.56
CA THR A 287 19.26 -31.90 -3.57
C THR A 287 17.85 -31.45 -3.96
N PHE A 288 17.48 -30.19 -3.69
CA PHE A 288 16.19 -29.61 -4.06
C PHE A 288 16.08 -29.26 -5.56
N LEU A 289 17.21 -29.31 -6.30
CA LEU A 289 17.21 -29.10 -7.75
C LEU A 289 16.90 -30.39 -8.53
N THR A 290 16.79 -31.52 -7.83
CA THR A 290 16.47 -32.81 -8.45
C THR A 290 15.04 -32.83 -8.98
N HIS A 291 14.79 -33.69 -9.98
CA HIS A 291 13.46 -33.90 -10.54
C HIS A 291 12.42 -34.37 -9.52
N ASP A 292 12.84 -35.09 -8.47
CA ASP A 292 11.99 -35.57 -7.38
C ASP A 292 11.50 -34.45 -6.46
N ALA A 293 12.15 -33.28 -6.50
CA ALA A 293 11.79 -32.14 -5.66
C ALA A 293 10.46 -31.51 -6.12
N LYS A 294 9.51 -31.37 -5.20
CA LYS A 294 8.26 -30.64 -5.48
C LYS A 294 8.50 -29.13 -5.50
N SER A 295 7.74 -28.43 -6.33
CA SER A 295 7.76 -26.96 -6.46
C SER A 295 7.64 -26.23 -5.11
N ALA A 296 6.73 -26.67 -4.23
CA ALA A 296 6.58 -26.11 -2.90
C ALA A 296 7.87 -26.22 -2.05
N SER A 297 8.61 -27.32 -2.15
CA SER A 297 9.89 -27.50 -1.46
C SER A 297 10.98 -26.59 -2.01
N ARG A 298 11.03 -26.39 -3.34
CA ARG A 298 11.94 -25.44 -3.98
C ARG A 298 11.62 -24.01 -3.58
N GLN A 299 10.33 -23.64 -3.53
CA GLN A 299 9.89 -22.33 -3.03
C GLN A 299 10.28 -22.13 -1.56
N SER A 300 10.14 -23.15 -0.71
CA SER A 300 10.61 -23.10 0.68
C SER A 300 12.13 -22.91 0.77
N LEU A 301 12.91 -23.58 -0.08
CA LEU A 301 14.37 -23.37 -0.16
C LEU A 301 14.70 -21.92 -0.52
N ILE A 302 14.05 -21.36 -1.53
CA ILE A 302 14.27 -19.97 -1.96
C ILE A 302 13.92 -18.98 -0.84
N GLU A 303 12.78 -19.15 -0.17
CA GLU A 303 12.41 -18.33 0.99
C GLU A 303 13.42 -18.48 2.14
N GLY A 304 13.94 -19.69 2.37
CA GLY A 304 14.93 -19.95 3.41
C GLY A 304 16.29 -19.31 3.15
N ILE A 305 16.82 -19.45 1.93
CA ILE A 305 18.04 -18.75 1.51
C ILE A 305 17.85 -17.23 1.61
N GLY A 306 16.72 -16.73 1.10
CA GLY A 306 16.35 -15.31 1.17
C GLY A 306 16.38 -14.76 2.60
N LYS A 307 15.64 -15.40 3.50
CA LYS A 307 15.56 -15.01 4.91
C LYS A 307 16.91 -15.10 5.64
N ALA A 308 17.73 -16.10 5.34
CA ALA A 308 19.04 -16.24 5.97
C ALA A 308 19.97 -15.08 5.61
N ILE A 309 20.00 -14.71 4.32
CA ILE A 309 20.79 -13.59 3.82
C ILE A 309 20.28 -12.27 4.42
N GLU A 310 18.96 -12.06 4.47
CA GLU A 310 18.38 -10.86 5.07
C GLU A 310 18.68 -10.76 6.57
N PHE A 311 18.56 -11.86 7.30
CA PHE A 311 18.88 -11.92 8.72
C PHE A 311 20.34 -11.54 8.97
N ILE A 312 21.29 -12.11 8.19
CA ILE A 312 22.71 -11.78 8.33
C ILE A 312 22.99 -10.34 7.90
N ALA A 313 22.35 -9.85 6.83
CA ALA A 313 22.55 -8.48 6.32
C ALA A 313 22.17 -7.42 7.36
N SER A 314 21.23 -7.72 8.26
CA SER A 314 20.84 -6.81 9.34
C SER A 314 21.98 -6.52 10.34
N ALA A 315 22.95 -7.44 10.46
CA ALA A 315 24.05 -7.37 11.40
C ALA A 315 25.45 -7.24 10.74
N ASP A 316 25.65 -7.87 9.57
CA ASP A 316 26.92 -7.90 8.85
C ASP A 316 26.68 -8.06 7.34
N PHE A 317 26.68 -6.92 6.65
CA PHE A 317 26.49 -6.84 5.20
C PHE A 317 27.49 -7.69 4.41
N ARG A 318 28.77 -7.71 4.82
CA ARG A 318 29.81 -8.45 4.07
C ARG A 318 29.59 -9.95 4.18
N LYS A 319 29.23 -10.45 5.36
CA LYS A 319 28.88 -11.88 5.53
C LYS A 319 27.66 -12.26 4.71
N ALA A 320 26.66 -11.38 4.61
CA ALA A 320 25.49 -11.64 3.77
C ALA A 320 25.85 -11.75 2.28
N GLN A 321 26.79 -10.94 1.78
CA GLN A 321 27.30 -11.07 0.40
C GLN A 321 28.04 -12.39 0.17
N VAL A 322 28.86 -12.83 1.14
CA VAL A 322 29.54 -14.14 1.08
C VAL A 322 28.50 -15.26 1.04
N LEU A 323 27.48 -15.20 1.90
CA LEU A 323 26.41 -16.20 1.93
C LEU A 323 25.64 -16.22 0.61
N TYR A 324 25.30 -15.06 0.03
CA TYR A 324 24.68 -14.98 -1.29
C TYR A 324 25.54 -15.68 -2.35
N THR A 325 26.85 -15.41 -2.38
CA THR A 325 27.77 -16.03 -3.35
C THR A 325 27.77 -17.56 -3.24
N GLN A 326 27.64 -18.12 -2.03
CA GLN A 326 27.56 -19.56 -1.82
C GLN A 326 26.30 -20.20 -2.42
N TYR A 327 25.17 -19.48 -2.43
CA TYR A 327 23.88 -19.98 -2.89
C TYR A 327 23.44 -19.45 -4.27
N GLU A 328 24.19 -18.52 -4.86
CA GLU A 328 23.85 -17.85 -6.11
C GLU A 328 23.60 -18.86 -7.24
N ALA A 329 24.48 -19.85 -7.40
CA ALA A 329 24.34 -20.88 -8.44
C ALA A 329 23.03 -21.65 -8.31
N THR A 330 22.60 -21.98 -7.09
CA THR A 330 21.34 -22.66 -6.80
C THR A 330 20.14 -21.80 -7.19
N LEU A 331 20.14 -20.51 -6.81
CA LEU A 331 19.07 -19.58 -7.13
C LEU A 331 18.95 -19.32 -8.65
N LEU A 332 20.09 -19.15 -9.33
CA LEU A 332 20.12 -18.95 -10.79
C LEU A 332 19.74 -20.21 -11.57
N ASN A 333 20.04 -21.40 -11.04
CA ASN A 333 19.59 -22.65 -11.64
C ASN A 333 18.06 -22.77 -11.57
N LEU A 334 17.46 -22.52 -10.40
CA LEU A 334 16.00 -22.49 -10.23
C LEU A 334 15.35 -21.45 -11.15
N TRP A 335 15.94 -20.26 -11.27
CA TRP A 335 15.44 -19.20 -12.17
C TRP A 335 15.33 -19.67 -13.63
N LYS A 336 16.38 -20.35 -14.11
CA LYS A 336 16.48 -20.81 -15.50
C LYS A 336 15.56 -22.01 -15.78
N ASN A 337 15.47 -22.93 -14.82
CA ASN A 337 14.92 -24.26 -15.07
C ASN A 337 13.53 -24.51 -14.45
N ASP A 338 13.05 -23.66 -13.53
CA ASP A 338 11.78 -23.87 -12.84
C ASP A 338 10.87 -22.62 -12.88
N PRO A 339 9.97 -22.53 -13.89
CA PRO A 339 9.03 -21.42 -14.03
C PRO A 339 8.13 -21.21 -12.81
N GLU A 340 7.79 -22.26 -12.04
CA GLU A 340 6.91 -22.16 -10.88
C GLU A 340 7.57 -21.43 -9.70
N THR A 341 8.89 -21.29 -9.72
CA THR A 341 9.66 -20.58 -8.68
C THR A 341 9.95 -19.12 -9.00
N ARG A 342 9.69 -18.67 -10.24
CA ARG A 342 10.09 -17.34 -10.73
C ARG A 342 9.53 -16.20 -9.90
N GLU A 343 8.31 -16.33 -9.40
CA GLU A 343 7.71 -15.28 -8.57
C GLU A 343 8.41 -15.17 -7.20
N THR A 344 8.65 -16.30 -6.54
CA THR A 344 9.38 -16.34 -5.26
C THR A 344 10.81 -15.82 -5.44
N LEU A 345 11.50 -16.22 -6.52
CA LEU A 345 12.82 -15.71 -6.85
C LEU A 345 12.81 -14.21 -7.17
N SER A 346 11.82 -13.72 -7.92
CA SER A 346 11.68 -12.29 -8.23
C SER A 346 11.56 -11.47 -6.96
N LYS A 347 10.72 -11.94 -6.02
CA LYS A 347 10.61 -11.36 -4.67
C LYS A 347 11.96 -11.37 -3.94
N THR A 348 12.63 -12.51 -3.88
CA THR A 348 13.94 -12.64 -3.19
C THR A 348 14.99 -11.70 -3.78
N PHE A 349 15.15 -11.67 -5.11
CA PHE A 349 16.13 -10.80 -5.75
C PHE A 349 15.81 -9.31 -5.58
N ARG A 350 14.54 -8.89 -5.63
CA ARG A 350 14.15 -7.51 -5.32
C ARG A 350 14.58 -7.11 -3.91
N ARG A 351 14.37 -8.00 -2.93
CA ARG A 351 14.76 -7.76 -1.53
C ARG A 351 16.28 -7.71 -1.37
N PHE A 352 17.02 -8.58 -2.05
CA PHE A 352 18.49 -8.52 -2.10
C PHE A 352 18.99 -7.20 -2.69
N ARG A 353 18.32 -6.66 -3.71
CA ARG A 353 18.64 -5.35 -4.26
C ARG A 353 18.42 -4.24 -3.23
N GLN A 354 17.31 -4.28 -2.46
CA GLN A 354 17.08 -3.30 -1.39
C GLN A 354 18.12 -3.39 -0.27
N LEU A 355 18.68 -4.58 -0.04
CA LEU A 355 19.80 -4.79 0.88
C LEU A 355 21.17 -4.48 0.28
N LEU A 356 21.25 -4.04 -0.98
CA LEU A 356 22.51 -3.82 -1.73
C LEU A 356 23.38 -5.09 -1.89
N ILE A 357 22.78 -6.28 -1.75
CA ILE A 357 23.46 -7.57 -1.95
C ILE A 357 23.70 -7.82 -3.44
N ILE A 358 22.75 -7.41 -4.28
CA ILE A 358 22.85 -7.44 -5.74
C ILE A 358 22.59 -6.04 -6.30
N ARG A 359 23.01 -5.82 -7.55
CA ARG A 359 22.85 -4.53 -8.25
C ARG A 359 21.69 -4.55 -9.26
N ASP A 360 21.31 -3.36 -9.73
CA ASP A 360 20.22 -3.18 -10.71
C ASP A 360 20.51 -3.89 -12.04
N GLU A 361 21.78 -4.00 -12.43
CA GLU A 361 22.19 -4.71 -13.66
C GLU A 361 21.85 -6.20 -13.58
N GLN A 362 22.05 -6.84 -12.42
CA GLN A 362 21.73 -8.26 -12.24
C GLN A 362 20.22 -8.51 -12.33
N LEU A 363 19.39 -7.59 -11.81
CA LEU A 363 17.94 -7.68 -11.99
C LEU A 363 17.53 -7.53 -13.45
N ALA A 364 18.18 -6.62 -14.19
CA ALA A 364 17.93 -6.43 -15.61
C ALA A 364 18.31 -7.67 -16.45
N GLU A 365 19.44 -8.33 -16.14
CA GLU A 365 19.86 -9.60 -16.75
C GLU A 365 18.84 -10.72 -16.52
N LEU A 366 18.19 -10.72 -15.36
CA LEU A 366 17.12 -11.67 -15.03
C LEU A 366 15.75 -11.23 -15.57
N ASN A 367 15.63 -10.07 -16.23
CA ASN A 367 14.36 -9.48 -16.63
C ASN A 367 13.39 -9.29 -15.44
N ILE A 368 13.92 -8.98 -14.25
CA ILE A 368 13.14 -8.69 -13.05
C ILE A 368 12.91 -7.18 -12.97
N VAL A 369 11.66 -6.79 -13.15
CA VAL A 369 11.24 -5.39 -13.09
C VAL A 369 11.18 -4.88 -11.64
N ILE A 370 11.67 -3.65 -11.42
CA ILE A 370 11.42 -2.83 -10.22
C ILE A 370 10.34 -1.78 -10.53
N PRO A 371 9.13 -1.93 -9.98
CA PRO A 371 8.05 -0.96 -10.16
C PRO A 371 8.24 0.29 -9.29
N LYS A 372 7.62 1.41 -9.70
CA LYS A 372 7.58 2.66 -8.94
C LYS A 372 6.51 2.60 -7.84
N LEU A 373 6.86 1.94 -6.73
CA LEU A 373 5.93 1.77 -5.61
C LEU A 373 5.60 3.08 -4.87
N ALA A 374 6.53 4.03 -4.80
CA ALA A 374 6.25 5.37 -4.23
C ALA A 374 5.60 6.33 -5.25
N GLY A 375 5.39 5.88 -6.49
CA GLY A 375 4.95 6.70 -7.61
C GLY A 375 6.12 7.40 -8.36
N PRO A 376 5.81 8.14 -9.45
CA PRO A 376 4.50 8.15 -10.12
C PRO A 376 4.11 6.77 -10.67
N PHE A 377 2.82 6.44 -10.68
CA PHE A 377 2.29 5.15 -11.14
C PHE A 377 2.17 5.09 -12.65
N SER A 378 2.01 6.24 -13.32
CA SER A 378 2.13 6.35 -14.77
C SER A 378 3.44 5.72 -15.31
N GLU A 379 4.52 5.79 -14.55
CA GLU A 379 5.79 5.13 -14.88
C GLU A 379 5.71 3.60 -14.93
N ASN A 380 4.73 2.98 -14.29
CA ASN A 380 4.56 1.53 -14.34
C ASN A 380 3.94 1.06 -15.66
N LEU A 381 3.30 1.96 -16.42
CA LEU A 381 2.68 1.65 -17.71
C LEU A 381 3.72 1.20 -18.76
N LYS A 382 4.99 1.59 -18.62
CA LYS A 382 6.07 1.10 -19.49
C LYS A 382 6.32 -0.40 -19.39
N PHE A 383 5.96 -1.01 -18.26
CA PHE A 383 6.03 -2.47 -18.05
C PHE A 383 4.79 -3.21 -18.56
N MET A 384 3.84 -2.47 -19.12
CA MET A 384 2.60 -2.96 -19.72
C MET A 384 2.49 -2.50 -21.17
N LYS A 385 3.62 -2.26 -21.86
CA LYS A 385 3.64 -1.59 -23.17
C LYS A 385 2.74 -2.29 -24.19
N GLN A 386 2.84 -3.62 -24.28
CA GLN A 386 2.00 -4.40 -25.19
C GLN A 386 0.52 -4.27 -24.82
N GLU A 387 0.20 -4.46 -23.54
CA GLU A 387 -1.19 -4.36 -23.08
C GLU A 387 -1.76 -2.94 -23.27
N MET A 388 -0.94 -1.90 -23.13
CA MET A 388 -1.34 -0.51 -23.36
C MET A 388 -1.59 -0.19 -24.83
N ASP A 389 -0.83 -0.77 -25.76
CA ASP A 389 -1.09 -0.60 -27.20
C ASP A 389 -2.43 -1.23 -27.60
N GLU A 390 -2.78 -2.38 -27.00
CA GLU A 390 -4.09 -3.01 -27.18
C GLU A 390 -5.22 -2.19 -26.53
N ILE A 391 -5.04 -1.71 -25.30
CA ILE A 391 -6.03 -0.87 -24.60
C ILE A 391 -6.29 0.44 -25.38
N ARG A 392 -5.26 1.04 -25.97
CA ARG A 392 -5.41 2.22 -26.83
C ARG A 392 -6.27 1.92 -28.06
N ALA A 393 -6.04 0.77 -28.70
CA ALA A 393 -6.86 0.32 -29.82
C ALA A 393 -8.32 0.09 -29.39
N MET A 394 -8.54 -0.48 -28.20
CA MET A 394 -9.87 -0.66 -27.61
C MET A 394 -10.56 0.68 -27.35
N ALA A 395 -9.86 1.66 -26.76
CA ALA A 395 -10.39 3.00 -26.54
C ALA A 395 -10.79 3.70 -27.86
N ALA A 396 -9.95 3.60 -28.90
CA ALA A 396 -10.27 4.12 -30.24
C ALA A 396 -11.47 3.40 -30.88
N SER A 397 -11.64 2.10 -30.65
CA SER A 397 -12.76 1.34 -31.19
C SER A 397 -14.12 1.74 -30.57
N ILE A 398 -14.12 2.30 -29.35
CA ILE A 398 -15.33 2.88 -28.75
C ILE A 398 -15.84 4.05 -29.59
N GLU A 399 -14.94 4.91 -30.06
CA GLU A 399 -15.27 6.06 -30.91
C GLU A 399 -15.77 5.62 -32.30
N GLN A 400 -15.17 4.57 -32.85
CA GLN A 400 -15.52 4.02 -34.16
C GLN A 400 -16.83 3.22 -34.16
N ASN A 401 -17.30 2.76 -32.99
CA ASN A 401 -18.55 2.02 -32.84
C ASN A 401 -19.70 2.98 -32.48
N PRO A 402 -20.62 3.31 -33.41
CA PRO A 402 -21.65 4.32 -33.17
C PRO A 402 -22.65 3.93 -32.09
N GLU A 403 -22.83 2.64 -31.83
CA GLU A 403 -23.70 2.17 -30.75
C GLU A 403 -23.02 2.36 -29.41
N LEU A 404 -21.77 1.91 -29.27
CA LEU A 404 -21.02 2.01 -28.01
C LEU A 404 -20.71 3.47 -27.65
N PHE A 405 -20.32 4.30 -28.63
CA PHE A 405 -20.09 5.73 -28.45
C PHE A 405 -21.30 6.50 -27.91
N LYS A 406 -22.52 6.06 -28.25
CA LYS A 406 -23.76 6.63 -27.71
C LYS A 406 -24.00 6.25 -26.26
N LEU A 407 -23.44 5.12 -25.80
CA LEU A 407 -23.63 4.61 -24.44
C LEU A 407 -22.57 5.14 -23.48
N ILE A 408 -21.31 5.18 -23.90
CA ILE A 408 -20.16 5.51 -23.06
C ILE A 408 -19.25 6.57 -23.69
N TYR A 409 -18.39 7.19 -22.87
CA TYR A 409 -17.32 8.05 -23.36
C TYR A 409 -16.18 7.21 -23.96
N PRO A 410 -15.46 7.67 -25.01
CA PRO A 410 -14.30 6.99 -25.59
C PRO A 410 -13.05 7.15 -24.71
N THR A 411 -13.16 6.71 -23.45
CA THR A 411 -12.11 6.77 -22.44
C THR A 411 -12.15 5.50 -21.60
N VAL A 412 -10.97 4.96 -21.32
CA VAL A 412 -10.76 3.77 -20.50
C VAL A 412 -9.90 4.17 -19.30
N LEU A 413 -10.35 3.77 -18.11
CA LEU A 413 -9.61 3.93 -16.87
C LEU A 413 -8.87 2.63 -16.58
N ILE A 414 -7.53 2.65 -16.65
CA ILE A 414 -6.70 1.52 -16.22
C ILE A 414 -6.37 1.71 -14.74
N PHE A 415 -6.67 0.73 -13.88
CA PHE A 415 -6.35 0.82 -12.45
C PHE A 415 -5.90 -0.53 -11.88
N GLY A 416 -5.88 -0.63 -10.55
CA GLY A 416 -5.63 -1.89 -9.87
C GLY A 416 -4.16 -2.24 -9.70
N SER A 417 -3.90 -3.52 -9.44
CA SER A 417 -2.60 -3.97 -8.91
C SER A 417 -1.44 -3.81 -9.89
N ARG A 418 -1.69 -3.97 -11.20
CA ARG A 418 -0.70 -3.81 -12.28
C ARG A 418 -0.22 -2.37 -12.39
N LEU A 419 -1.13 -1.39 -12.51
CA LEU A 419 -0.79 0.04 -12.54
C LEU A 419 -0.07 0.46 -11.25
N ASN A 420 -0.59 0.03 -10.12
CA ASN A 420 -0.02 0.34 -8.81
C ASN A 420 1.31 -0.37 -8.55
N GLY A 421 1.77 -1.25 -9.45
CA GLY A 421 3.09 -1.87 -9.43
C GLY A 421 3.27 -3.01 -8.43
N TYR A 422 2.24 -3.42 -7.70
CA TYR A 422 2.35 -4.54 -6.74
C TYR A 422 1.74 -5.85 -7.27
N GLY A 423 1.02 -5.80 -8.39
CA GLY A 423 0.46 -6.95 -9.08
C GLY A 423 1.51 -7.83 -9.74
N GLN A 424 1.20 -9.12 -9.89
CA GLN A 424 2.08 -10.08 -10.58
C GLN A 424 2.09 -9.81 -12.10
N GLN A 425 3.01 -10.44 -12.84
CA GLN A 425 3.10 -10.18 -14.28
C GLN A 425 1.90 -10.74 -15.07
N ASP A 426 1.35 -11.83 -14.54
CA ASP A 426 0.17 -12.56 -14.96
C ASP A 426 -1.12 -12.08 -14.26
N ALA A 427 -1.04 -11.06 -13.39
CA ALA A 427 -2.23 -10.51 -12.76
C ALA A 427 -3.16 -9.85 -13.81
N ASP A 428 -4.45 -9.95 -13.53
CA ASP A 428 -5.52 -9.33 -14.33
C ASP A 428 -5.30 -7.80 -14.42
N ILE A 429 -5.82 -7.20 -15.50
CA ILE A 429 -5.83 -5.76 -15.72
C ILE A 429 -7.25 -5.25 -15.44
N ASP A 430 -7.37 -4.44 -14.40
CA ASP A 430 -8.63 -3.84 -13.99
C ASP A 430 -8.93 -2.60 -14.84
N LEU A 431 -10.13 -2.57 -15.44
CA LEU A 431 -10.58 -1.49 -16.32
C LEU A 431 -11.90 -0.88 -15.87
N GLY A 432 -12.08 0.40 -16.18
CA GLY A 432 -13.32 1.14 -15.96
C GLY A 432 -13.71 1.98 -17.17
N VAL A 433 -15.02 2.23 -17.31
CA VAL A 433 -15.60 3.09 -18.36
C VAL A 433 -16.63 4.05 -17.77
N CYS A 434 -16.76 5.23 -18.39
CA CYS A 434 -17.75 6.24 -18.01
C CYS A 434 -18.99 6.12 -18.90
N VAL A 435 -20.14 5.79 -18.32
CA VAL A 435 -21.43 5.69 -19.02
C VAL A 435 -22.10 7.07 -19.08
N ARG A 436 -22.59 7.46 -20.26
CA ARG A 436 -23.15 8.80 -20.50
C ARG A 436 -24.45 9.04 -19.71
N PRO A 437 -24.74 10.28 -19.27
CA PRO A 437 -25.92 10.62 -18.47
C PRO A 437 -27.30 10.24 -19.01
N ARG A 438 -27.44 10.12 -20.33
CA ARG A 438 -28.72 9.83 -20.99
C ARG A 438 -28.89 8.34 -21.32
N THR A 439 -27.94 7.51 -20.92
CA THR A 439 -28.01 6.06 -21.13
C THR A 439 -28.94 5.46 -20.08
N SER A 440 -30.05 4.87 -20.54
CA SER A 440 -30.96 4.13 -19.64
C SER A 440 -30.27 2.89 -19.09
N PHE A 441 -30.43 2.62 -17.79
CA PHE A 441 -29.94 1.41 -17.14
C PHE A 441 -30.50 0.12 -17.77
N ALA A 442 -31.67 0.16 -18.41
CA ALA A 442 -32.22 -0.96 -19.17
C ALA A 442 -31.30 -1.42 -20.32
N LYS A 443 -30.38 -0.55 -20.78
CA LYS A 443 -29.39 -0.89 -21.81
C LYS A 443 -28.14 -1.57 -21.25
N ARG A 444 -28.01 -1.77 -19.93
CA ARG A 444 -26.82 -2.34 -19.29
C ARG A 444 -26.44 -3.71 -19.84
N ALA A 445 -27.42 -4.60 -20.06
CA ALA A 445 -27.16 -5.91 -20.65
C ALA A 445 -26.52 -5.81 -22.05
N ARG A 446 -27.03 -4.90 -22.89
CA ARG A 446 -26.46 -4.62 -24.22
C ARG A 446 -25.09 -3.97 -24.12
N LEU A 447 -24.90 -3.04 -23.20
CA LEU A 447 -23.59 -2.43 -22.93
C LEU A 447 -22.56 -3.51 -22.57
N LYS A 448 -22.86 -4.40 -21.63
CA LYS A 448 -21.97 -5.52 -21.25
C LYS A 448 -21.62 -6.42 -22.44
N GLU A 449 -22.57 -6.71 -23.31
CA GLU A 449 -22.31 -7.47 -24.54
C GLU A 449 -21.32 -6.74 -25.48
N LEU A 450 -21.49 -5.43 -25.66
CA LEU A 450 -20.59 -4.62 -26.48
C LEU A 450 -19.20 -4.49 -25.84
N LEU A 451 -19.11 -4.30 -24.52
CA LEU A 451 -17.84 -4.28 -23.81
C LEU A 451 -17.10 -5.61 -23.99
N LYS A 452 -17.79 -6.75 -23.85
CA LYS A 452 -17.17 -8.07 -24.08
C LYS A 452 -16.65 -8.28 -25.50
N LYS A 453 -17.29 -7.65 -26.50
CA LYS A 453 -16.80 -7.68 -27.89
C LYS A 453 -15.63 -6.74 -28.13
N THR A 454 -15.54 -5.67 -27.34
CA THR A 454 -14.53 -4.61 -27.50
C THR A 454 -13.24 -4.95 -26.75
N PHE A 455 -13.35 -5.49 -25.54
CA PHE A 455 -12.23 -5.78 -24.64
C PHE A 455 -11.92 -7.29 -24.65
N THR A 456 -11.08 -7.72 -25.60
CA THR A 456 -10.82 -9.14 -25.89
C THR A 456 -9.47 -9.67 -25.37
N HIS A 457 -8.68 -8.85 -24.68
CA HIS A 457 -7.37 -9.25 -24.16
C HIS A 457 -7.52 -10.29 -23.05
N GLU A 458 -6.68 -11.32 -23.01
CA GLU A 458 -6.79 -12.44 -22.06
C GLU A 458 -6.72 -12.04 -20.57
N LYS A 459 -5.90 -11.04 -20.23
CA LYS A 459 -5.79 -10.44 -18.89
C LYS A 459 -6.93 -9.48 -18.52
N ILE A 460 -7.83 -9.15 -19.44
CA ILE A 460 -8.96 -8.25 -19.16
C ILE A 460 -10.21 -9.11 -19.00
N ARG A 461 -10.82 -9.05 -17.81
CA ARG A 461 -12.08 -9.73 -17.53
C ARG A 461 -13.24 -8.84 -17.92
N ALA A 462 -13.76 -9.04 -19.13
CA ALA A 462 -14.80 -8.17 -19.68
C ALA A 462 -16.09 -8.09 -18.86
N ASP A 463 -16.39 -9.11 -18.05
CA ASP A 463 -17.53 -9.16 -17.12
C ASP A 463 -17.28 -8.40 -15.80
N GLU A 464 -16.02 -8.09 -15.48
CA GLU A 464 -15.60 -7.34 -14.30
C GLU A 464 -15.21 -5.88 -14.65
N ILE A 465 -15.44 -5.40 -15.89
CA ILE A 465 -15.23 -3.99 -16.25
C ILE A 465 -16.16 -3.10 -15.44
N VAL A 466 -15.59 -2.13 -14.72
CA VAL A 466 -16.33 -1.21 -13.85
C VAL A 466 -17.03 -0.13 -14.65
N GLU A 467 -18.34 0.01 -14.45
CA GLU A 467 -19.21 0.97 -15.11
C GLU A 467 -19.47 2.15 -14.16
N PHE A 468 -18.94 3.33 -14.48
CA PHE A 468 -19.28 4.58 -13.79
C PHE A 468 -20.46 5.26 -14.49
N TRP A 469 -21.66 5.04 -13.97
CA TRP A 469 -22.87 5.63 -14.53
C TRP A 469 -22.97 7.09 -14.16
N LEU A 470 -22.88 7.98 -15.13
CA LEU A 470 -22.89 9.42 -14.86
C LEU A 470 -24.31 9.99 -14.89
N GLU A 471 -24.50 11.10 -14.20
CA GLU A 471 -25.67 11.97 -14.26
C GLU A 471 -25.19 13.40 -14.50
N GLU A 472 -25.98 14.19 -15.24
CA GLU A 472 -25.67 15.59 -15.51
C GLU A 472 -26.59 16.51 -14.72
N LYS A 473 -25.99 17.42 -13.93
CA LYS A 473 -26.72 18.44 -13.18
C LYS A 473 -25.95 19.75 -13.21
N ASN A 474 -26.61 20.82 -13.68
CA ASN A 474 -26.02 22.17 -13.77
C ASN A 474 -24.68 22.20 -14.53
N GLY A 475 -24.58 21.45 -15.64
CA GLY A 475 -23.37 21.36 -16.46
C GLY A 475 -22.22 20.56 -15.83
N ARG A 476 -22.45 19.91 -14.69
CA ARG A 476 -21.49 19.03 -14.01
C ARG A 476 -21.93 17.58 -14.12
N LEU A 477 -20.95 16.68 -14.12
CA LEU A 477 -21.15 15.24 -14.09
C LEU A 477 -20.97 14.73 -12.66
N LYS A 478 -21.79 13.76 -12.27
CA LYS A 478 -21.65 13.03 -11.01
C LYS A 478 -21.86 11.55 -11.27
N VAL A 479 -21.14 10.67 -10.57
CA VAL A 479 -21.44 9.23 -10.57
C VAL A 479 -22.73 8.98 -9.80
N ARG A 480 -23.63 8.19 -10.39
CA ARG A 480 -24.86 7.69 -9.80
C ARG A 480 -24.57 6.48 -8.93
N ASP A 481 -24.96 6.56 -7.67
CA ASP A 481 -24.92 5.44 -6.74
C ASP A 481 -26.23 4.63 -6.84
N PHE A 482 -26.11 3.31 -7.02
CA PHE A 482 -27.24 2.39 -7.05
C PHE A 482 -27.45 1.75 -5.68
N ALA A 483 -28.72 1.54 -5.29
CA ALA A 483 -29.06 0.87 -4.04
C ALA A 483 -28.64 -0.61 -4.03
N GLU A 484 -28.75 -1.27 -5.19
CA GLU A 484 -28.20 -2.59 -5.42
C GLU A 484 -26.89 -2.43 -6.21
N SER A 485 -25.76 -2.64 -5.54
CA SER A 485 -24.44 -2.66 -6.18
C SER A 485 -24.07 -4.07 -6.62
N ASP A 486 -23.19 -4.14 -7.61
CA ASP A 486 -22.41 -5.33 -7.91
C ASP A 486 -20.97 -4.91 -8.22
N VAL A 487 -20.07 -5.88 -8.33
CA VAL A 487 -18.62 -5.64 -8.54
C VAL A 487 -18.28 -4.83 -9.79
N SER A 488 -19.21 -4.72 -10.74
CA SER A 488 -19.04 -3.95 -11.99
C SER A 488 -19.74 -2.59 -11.97
N LEU A 489 -20.37 -2.18 -10.87
CA LEU A 489 -20.94 -0.82 -10.71
C LEU A 489 -20.03 0.04 -9.85
N GLY A 490 -19.39 1.03 -10.47
CA GLY A 490 -18.58 2.01 -9.76
C GLY A 490 -19.44 2.97 -8.94
N GLN A 491 -18.97 3.33 -7.75
CA GLN A 491 -19.66 4.27 -6.87
C GLN A 491 -18.98 5.63 -6.85
N SER A 492 -19.73 6.67 -6.47
CA SER A 492 -19.27 8.06 -6.43
C SER A 492 -18.09 8.27 -5.50
N TYR A 493 -17.96 7.48 -4.45
CA TYR A 493 -16.84 7.56 -3.52
C TYR A 493 -15.61 6.72 -3.92
N TRP A 494 -15.62 6.06 -5.09
CA TRP A 494 -14.45 5.32 -5.61
C TRP A 494 -13.41 6.29 -6.22
N THR A 495 -13.05 7.32 -5.46
CA THR A 495 -12.08 8.35 -5.82
C THR A 495 -10.69 7.77 -6.07
N HIS A 496 -10.34 6.63 -5.44
CA HIS A 496 -9.12 5.90 -5.74
C HIS A 496 -9.05 5.40 -7.19
N VAL A 497 -10.18 5.09 -7.83
CA VAL A 497 -10.23 4.79 -9.26
C VAL A 497 -10.25 6.08 -10.05
N LEU A 498 -11.17 7.00 -9.75
CA LEU A 498 -11.37 8.22 -10.54
C LEU A 498 -10.10 9.09 -10.62
N PHE A 499 -9.36 9.23 -9.52
CA PHE A 499 -8.14 10.04 -9.44
C PHE A 499 -6.85 9.22 -9.58
N GLY A 500 -6.88 7.93 -9.23
CA GLY A 500 -5.70 7.06 -9.22
C GLY A 500 -5.50 6.22 -10.48
N ALA A 501 -6.52 6.07 -11.32
CA ALA A 501 -6.41 5.37 -12.61
C ALA A 501 -5.58 6.16 -13.62
N ALA A 502 -5.02 5.45 -14.59
CA ALA A 502 -4.50 6.03 -15.82
C ALA A 502 -5.66 6.14 -16.84
N TRP A 503 -5.90 7.34 -17.34
CA TRP A 503 -6.96 7.66 -18.29
C TRP A 503 -6.39 7.61 -19.70
N GLU A 504 -6.86 6.65 -20.49
CA GLU A 504 -6.50 6.47 -21.90
C GLU A 504 -7.71 6.76 -22.79
N GLY A 505 -7.54 7.58 -23.82
CA GLY A 505 -8.60 7.92 -24.76
C GLY A 505 -8.35 9.22 -25.50
N ASN A 506 -9.42 9.75 -26.12
CA ASN A 506 -9.38 11.06 -26.77
C ASN A 506 -9.08 12.17 -25.74
N GLU A 507 -8.11 13.03 -26.04
CA GLU A 507 -7.61 14.06 -25.13
C GLU A 507 -8.70 15.06 -24.72
N ASP A 508 -9.51 15.54 -25.67
CA ASP A 508 -10.61 16.47 -25.39
C ASP A 508 -11.67 15.83 -24.48
N THR A 509 -11.94 14.54 -24.67
CA THR A 509 -12.86 13.78 -23.82
C THR A 509 -12.32 13.62 -22.39
N VAL A 510 -11.02 13.31 -22.25
CA VAL A 510 -10.37 13.22 -20.93
C VAL A 510 -10.42 14.58 -20.24
N ARG A 511 -10.09 15.68 -20.95
CA ARG A 511 -10.19 17.05 -20.41
C ARG A 511 -11.63 17.39 -19.99
N GLU A 512 -12.63 17.06 -20.81
CA GLU A 512 -14.06 17.26 -20.47
C GLU A 512 -14.42 16.54 -19.17
N LEU A 513 -14.02 15.27 -19.02
CA LEU A 513 -14.32 14.50 -17.82
C LEU A 513 -13.54 15.03 -16.60
N CYS A 514 -12.28 15.44 -16.73
CA CYS A 514 -11.56 16.11 -15.65
C CYS A 514 -12.28 17.39 -15.18
N GLU A 515 -12.76 18.20 -16.13
CA GLU A 515 -13.50 19.43 -15.83
C GLU A 515 -14.87 19.16 -15.20
N LYS A 516 -15.69 18.32 -15.84
CA LYS A 516 -17.10 18.17 -15.45
C LYS A 516 -17.31 17.12 -14.37
N LEU A 517 -16.51 16.06 -14.30
CA LEU A 517 -16.65 14.96 -13.35
C LEU A 517 -15.71 15.08 -12.15
N LEU A 518 -14.43 15.36 -12.36
CA LEU A 518 -13.43 15.33 -11.27
C LEU A 518 -13.36 16.65 -10.49
N ALA A 519 -13.39 17.81 -11.16
CA ALA A 519 -13.32 19.10 -10.47
C ALA A 519 -14.37 19.29 -9.35
N PRO A 520 -15.63 18.80 -9.48
CA PRO A 520 -16.60 18.84 -8.38
C PRO A 520 -16.14 18.22 -7.06
N TYR A 521 -15.30 17.18 -7.08
CA TYR A 521 -14.76 16.55 -5.86
C TYR A 521 -13.81 17.45 -5.08
N MET A 522 -13.27 18.50 -5.71
CA MET A 522 -12.39 19.47 -5.05
C MET A 522 -13.16 20.57 -4.32
N ILE A 523 -14.46 20.67 -4.57
CA ILE A 523 -15.29 21.72 -3.99
C ILE A 523 -15.83 21.23 -2.66
N ARG A 524 -15.62 22.02 -1.62
CA ARG A 524 -16.20 21.74 -0.30
C ARG A 524 -17.72 21.74 -0.41
N THR A 525 -18.36 20.65 -0.01
CA THR A 525 -19.82 20.53 0.08
C THR A 525 -20.20 19.94 1.42
N GLU A 526 -21.45 20.14 1.85
CA GLU A 526 -22.04 19.45 3.01
C GLU A 526 -22.70 18.13 2.57
N GLU A 527 -22.25 17.57 1.44
CA GLU A 527 -22.82 16.36 0.89
C GLU A 527 -22.56 15.17 1.82
N ARG A 528 -23.60 14.35 2.01
CA ARG A 528 -23.51 13.11 2.76
C ARG A 528 -23.86 11.93 1.86
N ILE A 529 -23.07 10.88 1.95
CA ILE A 529 -23.30 9.59 1.30
C ILE A 529 -23.55 8.60 2.43
N GLU A 530 -24.71 7.94 2.41
CA GLU A 530 -25.11 6.98 3.45
C GLU A 530 -25.03 7.55 4.89
N GLY A 531 -25.35 8.84 5.04
CA GLY A 531 -25.30 9.53 6.34
C GLY A 531 -23.88 9.85 6.82
N ARG A 532 -22.83 9.57 6.04
CA ARG A 532 -21.44 9.96 6.34
C ARG A 532 -21.03 11.17 5.50
N ASP A 533 -20.09 11.97 5.99
CA ASP A 533 -19.49 13.05 5.21
C ASP A 533 -18.84 12.49 3.94
N ALA A 534 -19.21 13.03 2.77
CA ALA A 534 -18.77 12.50 1.48
C ALA A 534 -17.25 12.65 1.30
N ARG A 535 -16.67 13.77 1.72
CA ARG A 535 -15.23 14.02 1.61
C ARG A 535 -14.43 13.04 2.46
N GLY A 536 -14.89 12.76 3.68
CA GLY A 536 -14.32 11.72 4.54
C GLY A 536 -14.27 10.36 3.84
N LEU A 537 -15.36 9.95 3.16
CA LEU A 537 -15.41 8.71 2.38
C LEU A 537 -14.44 8.73 1.19
N TYR A 538 -14.31 9.87 0.51
CA TYR A 538 -13.38 10.01 -0.61
C TYR A 538 -11.92 9.83 -0.19
N LEU A 539 -11.54 10.42 0.94
CA LEU A 539 -10.18 10.29 1.47
C LEU A 539 -9.93 8.88 2.04
N GLU A 540 -10.92 8.29 2.72
CA GLU A 540 -10.87 6.91 3.19
C GLU A 540 -10.64 5.93 2.03
N ALA A 541 -11.35 6.09 0.92
CA ALA A 541 -11.17 5.23 -0.26
C ALA A 541 -9.76 5.36 -0.87
N LEU A 542 -9.24 6.59 -0.97
CA LEU A 542 -7.86 6.84 -1.42
C LEU A 542 -6.84 6.20 -0.49
N GLU A 543 -7.00 6.35 0.81
CA GLU A 543 -6.13 5.77 1.83
C GLU A 543 -6.14 4.25 1.79
N GLN A 544 -7.34 3.66 1.79
CA GLN A 544 -7.53 2.22 1.80
C GLN A 544 -6.88 1.59 0.57
N SER A 545 -7.16 2.11 -0.61
CA SER A 545 -6.59 1.57 -1.86
C SER A 545 -5.09 1.79 -1.96
N THR A 546 -4.59 2.98 -1.60
CA THR A 546 -3.19 3.36 -1.83
C THR A 546 -2.24 2.76 -0.79
N LEU A 547 -2.67 2.69 0.47
CA LEU A 547 -1.83 2.34 1.60
C LEU A 547 -2.21 0.97 2.16
N GLN A 548 -3.45 0.84 2.64
CA GLN A 548 -3.86 -0.32 3.43
C GLN A 548 -3.91 -1.58 2.57
N TYR A 549 -4.81 -1.65 1.58
CA TYR A 549 -4.90 -2.78 0.68
C TYR A 549 -3.58 -2.98 -0.06
N ARG A 550 -3.11 -1.97 -0.78
CA ARG A 550 -1.92 -2.09 -1.63
C ARG A 550 -0.66 -2.53 -0.89
N LEU A 551 -0.29 -1.88 0.22
CA LEU A 551 0.99 -2.16 0.87
C LEU A 551 0.89 -3.31 1.87
N MET A 552 -0.23 -3.42 2.61
CA MET A 552 -0.40 -4.46 3.63
C MET A 552 -0.75 -5.83 3.02
N HIS A 553 -1.51 -5.85 1.93
CA HIS A 553 -1.89 -7.09 1.23
C HIS A 553 -0.75 -7.60 0.33
N ASN A 554 0.42 -7.81 0.94
CA ASN A 554 1.68 -8.29 0.35
C ASN A 554 2.48 -7.30 -0.51
N GLY A 555 1.95 -6.12 -0.84
CA GLY A 555 2.63 -5.21 -1.76
C GLY A 555 3.94 -4.64 -1.25
N TYR A 556 4.13 -4.47 0.07
CA TYR A 556 5.43 -4.06 0.61
C TYR A 556 6.42 -5.24 0.71
N GLN A 557 6.03 -6.34 1.37
CA GLN A 557 6.91 -7.51 1.60
C GLN A 557 7.41 -8.19 0.32
N ARG A 558 6.73 -7.97 -0.80
CA ARG A 558 7.13 -8.49 -2.10
C ARG A 558 8.39 -7.84 -2.67
N PHE A 559 8.72 -6.62 -2.22
CA PHE A 559 9.80 -5.82 -2.79
C PHE A 559 10.85 -5.42 -1.75
N PHE A 560 10.46 -5.32 -0.48
CA PHE A 560 11.33 -4.87 0.61
C PHE A 560 11.48 -5.95 1.68
N PRO A 561 12.69 -6.10 2.24
CA PRO A 561 12.87 -6.88 3.46
C PRO A 561 12.28 -6.13 4.66
N PRO A 562 11.94 -6.84 5.75
CA PRO A 562 11.44 -6.21 6.96
C PRO A 562 12.56 -5.48 7.74
N TYR A 563 12.21 -4.33 8.29
CA TYR A 563 13.02 -3.47 9.16
C TYR A 563 12.20 -3.07 10.39
N GLY A 564 12.06 -3.99 11.35
CA GLY A 564 11.42 -3.71 12.65
C GLY A 564 10.10 -4.47 12.86
N GLY A 565 9.19 -3.84 13.60
CA GLY A 565 7.95 -4.45 14.08
C GLY A 565 7.80 -4.41 15.61
N ILE A 566 6.67 -4.92 16.10
CA ILE A 566 6.45 -5.14 17.54
C ILE A 566 6.49 -6.64 17.84
N HIS A 567 7.55 -7.07 18.51
CA HIS A 567 7.75 -8.47 18.88
C HIS A 567 7.49 -8.64 20.38
N THR A 568 6.21 -8.64 20.77
CA THR A 568 5.77 -8.98 22.14
C THR A 568 4.69 -10.06 22.08
N PRO A 569 4.45 -10.85 23.13
CA PRO A 569 3.38 -11.85 23.15
C PRO A 569 1.98 -11.27 22.88
N HIS A 570 1.80 -9.96 23.12
CA HIS A 570 0.53 -9.26 22.94
C HIS A 570 0.49 -8.40 21.67
N SER A 571 1.52 -8.46 20.82
CA SER A 571 1.62 -7.65 19.61
C SER A 571 0.40 -7.81 18.69
N GLY A 572 -0.16 -9.03 18.58
CA GLY A 572 -1.36 -9.31 17.80
C GLY A 572 -2.60 -8.50 18.23
N GLY A 573 -2.66 -8.05 19.49
CA GLY A 573 -3.72 -7.18 20.01
C GLY A 573 -3.79 -5.84 19.29
N ILE A 574 -2.65 -5.30 18.88
CA ILE A 574 -2.48 -4.05 18.14
C ILE A 574 -1.92 -4.27 16.74
N ASP A 575 -2.24 -5.42 16.13
CA ASP A 575 -1.82 -5.76 14.77
C ASP A 575 -0.29 -5.71 14.55
N GLY A 576 0.48 -5.96 15.61
CA GLY A 576 1.94 -5.92 15.68
C GLY A 576 2.68 -6.94 14.81
N ASN A 577 1.97 -7.95 14.29
CA ASN A 577 2.50 -8.92 13.32
C ASN A 577 2.37 -8.45 11.87
N SER A 578 1.71 -7.31 11.65
CA SER A 578 1.50 -6.75 10.32
C SER A 578 2.64 -5.81 9.92
N MET A 579 2.77 -5.53 8.62
CA MET A 579 3.78 -4.60 8.10
C MET A 579 3.55 -3.14 8.49
N PHE A 580 2.40 -2.81 9.07
CA PHE A 580 2.11 -1.45 9.54
C PHE A 580 3.16 -0.92 10.53
N TRP A 581 3.80 -1.82 11.26
CA TRP A 581 4.82 -1.54 12.27
C TRP A 581 6.25 -1.55 11.73
N ASP A 582 6.44 -1.91 10.46
CA ASP A 582 7.73 -1.93 9.79
C ASP A 582 8.17 -0.51 9.40
N SER A 583 9.42 -0.15 9.67
CA SER A 583 9.91 1.21 9.44
C SER A 583 9.95 1.56 7.95
N GLY A 584 10.34 0.63 7.08
CA GLY A 584 10.35 0.87 5.64
C GLY A 584 8.94 0.91 5.04
N TYR A 585 7.99 0.13 5.56
CA TYR A 585 6.58 0.27 5.21
C TYR A 585 6.09 1.68 5.53
N ARG A 586 6.37 2.17 6.74
CA ARG A 586 5.92 3.48 7.22
C ARG A 586 6.53 4.61 6.40
N GLN A 587 7.80 4.50 6.00
CA GLN A 587 8.42 5.47 5.09
C GLN A 587 7.70 5.51 3.74
N LEU A 588 7.48 4.36 3.11
CA LEU A 588 6.78 4.27 1.83
C LEU A 588 5.33 4.76 1.94
N ALA A 589 4.62 4.36 3.00
CA ALA A 589 3.25 4.77 3.26
C ALA A 589 3.14 6.29 3.49
N THR A 590 4.12 6.89 4.18
CA THR A 590 4.20 8.34 4.36
C THR A 590 4.39 9.07 3.03
N LYS A 591 5.34 8.64 2.20
CA LYS A 591 5.54 9.22 0.85
C LYS A 591 4.27 9.13 0.00
N LEU A 592 3.56 8.00 0.07
CA LEU A 592 2.32 7.78 -0.65
C LEU A 592 1.15 8.57 -0.07
N PHE A 593 1.03 8.71 1.25
CA PHE A 593 -0.02 9.51 1.87
C PHE A 593 0.07 10.95 1.38
N VAL A 594 1.26 11.54 1.47
CA VAL A 594 1.51 12.92 1.02
C VAL A 594 1.21 13.07 -0.47
N SER A 595 1.60 12.07 -1.28
CA SER A 595 1.50 12.16 -2.73
C SER A 595 0.17 11.70 -3.36
N ARG A 596 -0.67 10.95 -2.65
CA ARG A 596 -1.83 10.26 -3.25
C ARG A 596 -3.09 10.26 -2.40
N VAL A 597 -2.95 10.30 -1.08
CA VAL A 597 -4.09 10.40 -0.17
C VAL A 597 -4.41 11.89 -0.02
N PHE A 598 -4.89 12.47 -1.12
CA PHE A 598 -5.11 13.89 -1.24
C PHE A 598 -6.20 14.20 -2.25
N LEU A 599 -7.15 15.01 -1.82
CA LEU A 599 -8.05 15.76 -2.68
C LEU A 599 -7.98 17.23 -2.27
N PRO A 600 -7.59 18.14 -3.18
CA PRO A 600 -7.63 19.57 -2.91
C PRO A 600 -9.01 20.00 -2.40
N GLU A 601 -9.04 20.90 -1.42
CA GLU A 601 -10.29 21.49 -0.93
C GLU A 601 -10.36 22.96 -1.31
N ILE A 602 -11.41 23.34 -2.06
CA ILE A 602 -11.69 24.71 -2.49
C ILE A 602 -13.06 25.12 -1.93
N PRO A 603 -13.18 26.28 -1.27
CA PRO A 603 -14.46 26.75 -0.74
C PRO A 603 -15.54 26.89 -1.82
N ALA A 604 -16.77 26.45 -1.52
CA ALA A 604 -17.90 26.51 -2.45
C ALA A 604 -18.20 27.92 -2.99
N ASP A 605 -18.02 28.94 -2.15
CA ASP A 605 -18.32 30.33 -2.51
C ASP A 605 -17.41 30.90 -3.61
N PHE A 606 -16.31 30.21 -3.92
CA PHE A 606 -15.41 30.60 -4.99
C PHE A 606 -16.06 30.43 -6.38
N LEU A 607 -16.89 29.40 -6.55
CA LEU A 607 -17.56 29.11 -7.83
C LEU A 607 -18.73 30.04 -8.13
N LYS A 608 -19.19 30.85 -7.18
CA LYS A 608 -20.25 31.84 -7.39
C LYS A 608 -19.73 33.14 -8.02
N LYS A 609 -18.40 33.34 -8.05
CA LYS A 609 -17.73 34.57 -8.51
C LYS A 609 -17.07 34.44 -9.89
N SER A 610 -17.02 33.23 -10.43
CA SER A 610 -16.56 32.89 -11.79
C SER A 610 -17.75 32.60 -12.67
#